data_AF-A0A392MHD1-F1
#
_entry.id   AF-A0A392MHD1-F1
#
_cell.length_a   1.000
_cell.length_b   1.000
_cell.length_c   1.000
_cell.angle_alpha   90.00
_cell.angle_beta   90.00
_cell.angle_gamma   90.00
#
_symmetry.space_group_name_H-M   'P 1'
#
loop_
_entity.id
_entity.type
_entity.pdbx_description
1 polymer ?
#
loop_
_entity_poly.entity_id
_entity_poly.type
_entity_poly.pdbx_seq_one_letter_code
_entity_poly.pdbx_strand_id
1 'polypeptide(L)'
;LDPENVEALVALAIMDLRSNEAVGIRKGMVKMQRAFEIYPYCAMALNYLANHFFFTGQHFLVEQLTETALSVTNHGPTKSHSYYNLARSYHSKVEGECCLSYRGDYDKAGVYYMASVKEISKPHEFVFPYYGQLLI
;
A
#
# COMPACT_ATOMS: atom_id res chain seq x y z
N LEU A 1 15.28 9.04 23.31
CA LEU A 1 14.94 8.49 21.98
C LEU A 1 14.65 9.67 21.08
N ASP A 2 15.17 9.65 19.85
CA ASP A 2 14.92 10.69 18.86
C ASP A 2 13.46 10.59 18.35
N PRO A 3 12.63 11.62 18.57
CA PRO A 3 11.22 11.60 18.16
C PRO A 3 11.04 11.66 16.63
N GLU A 4 12.09 11.98 15.86
CA GLU A 4 12.04 12.09 14.40
C GLU A 4 12.69 10.90 13.68
N ASN A 5 13.11 9.87 14.42
CA ASN A 5 13.62 8.66 13.82
C ASN A 5 12.51 7.93 13.03
N VAL A 6 12.61 7.99 11.70
CA VAL A 6 11.61 7.48 10.75
C VAL A 6 11.37 5.97 10.93
N GLU A 7 12.43 5.19 11.11
CA GLU A 7 12.32 3.73 11.29
C GLU A 7 11.56 3.37 12.57
N ALA A 8 11.88 4.06 13.67
CA ALA A 8 11.18 3.88 14.94
C ALA A 8 9.70 4.31 14.85
N LEU A 9 9.42 5.43 14.17
CA LEU A 9 8.04 5.90 13.94
C LEU A 9 7.24 4.88 13.12
N VAL A 10 7.81 4.34 12.04
CA VAL A 10 7.19 3.32 11.19
C VAL A 10 6.97 2.03 11.98
N ALA A 11 7.94 1.58 12.78
CA ALA A 11 7.79 0.38 13.61
C ALA A 11 6.67 0.54 14.65
N LEU A 12 6.63 1.68 15.36
CA LEU A 12 5.54 2.01 16.30
C LEU A 12 4.19 2.06 15.59
N ALA A 13 4.14 2.66 14.40
CA ALA A 13 2.91 2.74 13.60
C ALA A 13 2.38 1.35 13.23
N ILE A 14 3.26 0.42 12.83
CA ILE A 14 2.88 -0.96 12.51
C ILE A 14 2.34 -1.69 13.73
N MET A 15 2.94 -1.50 14.90
CA MET A 15 2.42 -2.08 16.15
C MET A 15 1.02 -1.55 16.47
N ASP A 16 0.79 -0.24 16.32
CA ASP A 16 -0.53 0.37 16.50
C ASP A 16 -1.56 -0.15 15.48
N LEU A 17 -1.17 -0.35 14.22
CA LEU A 17 -2.04 -0.89 13.17
C LEU A 17 -2.42 -2.34 13.42
N ARG A 18 -1.51 -3.13 14.00
CA ARG A 18 -1.73 -4.54 14.32
C ARG A 18 -2.69 -4.76 15.49
N SER A 19 -2.96 -3.74 16.33
CA SER A 19 -3.96 -3.89 17.39
C SER A 19 -5.38 -4.08 16.85
N ASN A 20 -5.62 -3.69 15.58
CA ASN A 20 -6.90 -3.75 14.90
C ASN A 20 -8.05 -3.02 15.64
N GLU A 21 -7.69 -2.12 16.56
CA GLU A 21 -8.63 -1.21 17.21
C GLU A 21 -8.71 0.09 16.42
N ALA A 22 -9.90 0.68 16.30
CA ALA A 22 -10.08 1.95 15.56
C ALA A 22 -9.14 3.07 16.05
N VAL A 23 -8.88 3.12 17.36
CA VAL A 23 -7.94 4.07 17.97
C VAL A 23 -6.49 3.74 17.57
N GLY A 24 -6.12 2.45 17.57
CA GLY A 24 -4.81 1.99 17.12
C GLY A 24 -4.56 2.32 15.66
N ILE A 25 -5.51 2.01 14.77
CA ILE A 25 -5.43 2.34 13.35
C ILE A 25 -5.20 3.83 13.14
N ARG A 26 -5.98 4.70 13.81
CA ARG A 26 -5.79 6.16 13.72
C ARG A 26 -4.40 6.59 14.20
N LYS A 27 -3.95 6.09 15.36
CA LYS A 27 -2.62 6.41 15.91
C LYS A 27 -1.49 5.96 14.98
N GLY A 28 -1.63 4.78 14.39
CA GLY A 28 -0.67 4.24 13.42
C GLY A 28 -0.61 5.09 12.16
N MET A 29 -1.76 5.52 11.62
CA MET A 29 -1.81 6.38 10.43
C MET A 29 -1.21 7.76 10.68
N VAL A 30 -1.44 8.37 11.84
CA VAL A 30 -0.78 9.65 12.21
C VAL A 30 0.74 9.49 12.25
N LYS A 31 1.25 8.38 12.79
CA LYS A 31 2.70 8.11 12.80
C LYS A 31 3.26 7.85 11.40
N MET A 32 2.52 7.14 10.53
CA MET A 32 2.93 6.96 9.13
C MET A 32 2.96 8.28 8.36
N GLN A 33 1.96 9.14 8.57
CA GLN A 33 1.93 10.46 7.96
C GLN A 33 3.13 11.30 8.44
N ARG A 34 3.42 11.28 9.75
CA ARG A 34 4.61 11.96 10.30
C ARG A 34 5.92 11.43 9.73
N ALA A 35 6.05 10.10 9.59
CA ALA A 35 7.22 9.48 8.96
C ALA A 35 7.40 9.95 7.51
N PHE A 36 6.31 10.07 6.74
CA PHE A 36 6.32 10.58 5.38
C PHE A 36 6.70 12.08 5.32
N GLU A 37 6.20 12.90 6.24
CA GLU A 37 6.57 14.32 6.34
C GLU A 37 8.06 14.53 6.61
N ILE A 38 8.67 13.67 7.46
CA ILE A 38 10.09 13.73 7.78
C ILE A 38 10.93 13.19 6.62
N TYR A 39 10.52 12.06 6.02
CA TYR A 39 11.24 11.43 4.92
C TYR A 39 10.26 10.80 3.91
N PRO A 40 10.00 11.47 2.77
CA PRO A 40 8.95 11.06 1.83
C PRO A 40 9.32 9.85 0.97
N TYR A 41 10.49 9.23 1.19
CA TYR A 41 10.97 8.06 0.45
C TYR A 41 11.01 6.78 1.30
N CYS A 42 10.37 6.77 2.47
CA CYS A 42 10.20 5.53 3.24
C CYS A 42 9.16 4.61 2.57
N ALA A 43 9.61 3.64 1.78
CA ALA A 43 8.74 2.73 1.03
C ALA A 43 7.69 2.00 1.88
N MET A 44 8.02 1.66 3.14
CA MET A 44 7.04 1.06 4.05
C MET A 44 5.92 2.04 4.42
N ALA A 45 6.27 3.28 4.81
CA ALA A 45 5.27 4.30 5.11
C ALA A 45 4.37 4.58 3.89
N LEU A 46 4.97 4.71 2.70
CA LEU A 46 4.26 4.88 1.44
C LEU A 46 3.25 3.76 1.18
N ASN A 47 3.65 2.49 1.38
CA ASN A 47 2.76 1.35 1.19
C ASN A 47 1.59 1.31 2.18
N TYR A 48 1.81 1.67 3.45
CA TYR A 48 0.74 1.75 4.45
C TYR A 48 -0.22 2.92 4.17
N LEU A 49 0.30 4.08 3.77
CA LEU A 49 -0.52 5.23 3.37
C LEU A 49 -1.33 4.92 2.11
N ALA A 50 -0.72 4.29 1.09
CA ALA A 50 -1.42 3.84 -0.10
C ALA A 50 -2.53 2.84 0.22
N ASN A 51 -2.29 1.90 1.15
CA ASN A 51 -3.31 0.97 1.59
C ASN A 51 -4.50 1.69 2.26
N HIS A 52 -4.23 2.72 3.07
CA HIS A 52 -5.27 3.56 3.66
C HIS A 52 -6.07 4.30 2.58
N PHE A 53 -5.38 4.95 1.64
CA PHE A 53 -6.02 5.74 0.59
C PHE A 53 -6.90 4.90 -0.33
N PHE A 54 -6.53 3.64 -0.59
CA PHE A 54 -7.38 2.69 -1.30
C PHE A 54 -8.77 2.58 -0.65
N PHE A 55 -8.85 2.41 0.67
CA PHE A 55 -10.14 2.27 1.36
C PHE A 55 -10.94 3.57 1.41
N THR A 56 -10.29 4.71 1.20
CA THR A 56 -10.96 6.03 1.06
C THR A 56 -11.32 6.39 -0.38
N GLY A 57 -11.06 5.50 -1.36
CA GLY A 57 -11.35 5.72 -2.78
C GLY A 57 -10.39 6.67 -3.50
N GLN A 58 -9.30 7.09 -2.85
CA GLN A 58 -8.31 8.01 -3.43
C GLN A 58 -7.28 7.27 -4.30
N HIS A 59 -7.76 6.57 -5.33
CA HIS A 59 -6.96 5.67 -6.17
C HIS A 59 -5.74 6.34 -6.83
N PHE A 60 -5.87 7.60 -7.25
CA PHE A 60 -4.75 8.37 -7.79
C PHE A 60 -3.58 8.48 -6.79
N LEU A 61 -3.87 8.71 -5.49
CA LEU A 61 -2.83 8.75 -4.46
C LEU A 61 -2.22 7.36 -4.22
N VAL A 62 -3.01 6.29 -4.35
CA VAL A 62 -2.50 4.91 -4.28
C VAL A 62 -1.43 4.69 -5.34
N GLU A 63 -1.71 5.06 -6.59
CA GLU A 63 -0.76 4.95 -7.69
C GLU A 63 0.52 5.75 -7.43
N GLN A 64 0.40 7.05 -7.13
CA GLN A 64 1.57 7.91 -6.92
C GLN A 64 2.48 7.42 -5.78
N LEU A 65 1.91 7.04 -4.64
CA LEU A 65 2.68 6.59 -3.47
C LEU A 65 3.35 5.25 -3.74
N THR A 66 2.67 4.33 -4.44
CA THR A 66 3.20 2.98 -4.71
C THR A 66 4.25 2.98 -5.81
N GLU A 67 4.10 3.79 -6.86
CA GLU A 67 5.14 4.01 -7.87
C GLU A 67 6.40 4.60 -7.23
N THR A 68 6.23 5.59 -6.34
CA THR A 68 7.35 6.14 -5.57
C THR A 68 8.01 5.06 -4.72
N ALA A 69 7.22 4.26 -3.99
CA ALA A 69 7.73 3.17 -3.15
C ALA A 69 8.54 2.14 -3.97
N LEU A 70 8.06 1.76 -5.16
CA LEU A 70 8.76 0.87 -6.09
C LEU A 70 10.07 1.46 -6.60
N SER A 71 10.12 2.77 -6.83
CA SER A 71 11.32 3.46 -7.33
C SER A 71 12.47 3.53 -6.30
N VAL A 72 12.13 3.49 -5.00
CA VAL A 72 13.10 3.68 -3.91
C VAL A 72 13.43 2.42 -3.12
N THR A 73 12.80 1.28 -3.42
CA THR A 73 13.02 0.02 -2.68
C THR A 73 13.44 -1.14 -3.56
N ASN A 74 14.43 -1.89 -3.08
CA ASN A 74 14.84 -3.17 -3.65
C ASN A 74 14.43 -4.36 -2.75
N HIS A 75 13.66 -4.12 -1.70
CA HIS A 75 13.23 -5.16 -0.76
C HIS A 75 11.99 -5.89 -1.31
N GLY A 76 12.16 -7.15 -1.71
CA GLY A 76 11.11 -7.96 -2.36
C GLY A 76 9.74 -7.92 -1.66
N PRO A 77 9.64 -8.24 -0.36
CA PRO A 77 8.37 -8.16 0.35
C PRO A 77 7.73 -6.77 0.29
N THR A 78 8.51 -5.69 0.40
CA THR A 78 8.00 -4.32 0.28
C THR A 78 7.49 -4.04 -1.13
N LYS A 79 8.23 -4.46 -2.18
CA LYS A 79 7.79 -4.34 -3.58
C LYS A 79 6.50 -5.11 -3.83
N SER A 80 6.37 -6.30 -3.24
CA SER A 80 5.15 -7.11 -3.36
C SER A 80 3.92 -6.37 -2.85
N HIS A 81 4.00 -5.71 -1.68
CA HIS A 81 2.93 -4.87 -1.16
C HIS A 81 2.62 -3.68 -2.09
N SER A 82 3.64 -3.06 -2.69
CA SER A 82 3.45 -1.96 -3.65
C SER A 82 2.71 -2.41 -4.90
N TYR A 83 3.17 -3.50 -5.53
CA TYR A 83 2.50 -4.07 -6.70
C TYR A 83 1.08 -4.52 -6.38
N TYR A 84 0.84 -5.09 -5.19
CA TYR A 84 -0.52 -5.46 -4.78
C TYR A 84 -1.45 -4.25 -4.66
N ASN A 85 -0.96 -3.14 -4.08
CA ASN A 85 -1.74 -1.90 -3.97
C ASN A 85 -2.06 -1.31 -5.35
N LEU A 86 -1.12 -1.33 -6.31
CA LEU A 86 -1.40 -0.97 -7.71
C LEU A 86 -2.44 -1.91 -8.33
N ALA A 87 -2.23 -3.22 -8.19
CA ALA A 87 -3.10 -4.23 -8.78
C ALA A 87 -4.55 -4.06 -8.34
N ARG A 88 -4.79 -3.95 -7.02
CA ARG A 88 -6.15 -3.74 -6.50
C ARG A 88 -6.72 -2.37 -6.88
N SER A 89 -5.89 -1.34 -7.03
CA SER A 89 -6.34 -0.02 -7.50
C SER A 89 -6.88 -0.11 -8.92
N TYR A 90 -6.13 -0.73 -9.84
CA TYR A 90 -6.58 -0.97 -11.23
C TYR A 90 -7.73 -1.97 -11.32
N HIS A 91 -7.81 -2.93 -10.41
CA HIS A 91 -8.91 -3.89 -10.34
C HIS A 91 -10.22 -3.22 -9.90
N SER A 92 -10.17 -2.23 -9.02
CA SER A 92 -11.36 -1.55 -8.52
C SER A 92 -12.16 -0.88 -9.64
N LYS A 93 -13.42 -1.29 -9.79
CA LYS A 93 -14.46 -0.52 -10.49
C LYS A 93 -15.06 0.47 -9.51
N VAL A 94 -14.83 1.76 -9.70
CA VAL A 94 -15.57 2.78 -8.95
C VAL A 94 -16.73 3.24 -9.83
N GLU A 95 -17.95 2.81 -9.48
CA GLU A 95 -19.19 3.35 -10.08
C GLU A 95 -19.76 4.47 -9.20
N GLY A 96 -19.79 5.71 -9.72
CA GLY A 96 -20.39 6.93 -9.14
C GLY A 96 -19.53 7.62 -8.06
N GLU A 97 -19.46 8.94 -7.90
CA GLU A 97 -19.91 10.14 -8.63
C GLU A 97 -18.81 11.20 -8.42
N CYS A 98 -18.70 12.17 -9.35
CA CYS A 98 -17.69 13.24 -9.43
C CYS A 98 -16.46 12.93 -10.30
N CYS A 99 -16.59 13.25 -11.59
CA CYS A 99 -15.55 13.58 -12.58
C CYS A 99 -14.28 12.70 -12.60
N LEU A 100 -14.44 11.50 -13.18
CA LEU A 100 -13.48 10.56 -13.81
C LEU A 100 -13.77 9.16 -13.27
N SER A 101 -14.70 8.47 -13.94
CA SER A 101 -15.00 7.06 -13.70
C SER A 101 -13.71 6.25 -13.77
N TYR A 102 -13.21 5.79 -12.62
CA TYR A 102 -12.11 4.82 -12.57
C TYR A 102 -12.69 3.46 -12.96
N ARG A 103 -12.76 3.23 -14.28
CA ARG A 103 -13.17 1.95 -14.84
C ARG A 103 -12.01 0.99 -14.67
N GLY A 104 -12.25 -0.14 -14.00
CA GLY A 104 -11.20 -1.12 -13.74
C GLY A 104 -10.46 -1.54 -15.03
N ASP A 105 -9.13 -1.44 -14.98
CA ASP A 105 -8.21 -1.90 -16.02
C ASP A 105 -7.67 -3.27 -15.59
N TYR A 106 -8.44 -4.31 -15.92
CA TYR A 106 -8.18 -5.69 -15.50
C TYR A 106 -6.86 -6.23 -16.08
N ASP A 107 -6.47 -5.78 -17.28
CA ASP A 107 -5.23 -6.20 -17.91
C ASP A 107 -4.03 -5.68 -17.10
N LYS A 108 -4.03 -4.40 -16.73
CA LYS A 108 -2.99 -3.85 -15.84
C LYS A 108 -3.03 -4.51 -14.45
N ALA A 109 -4.22 -4.71 -13.90
CA ALA A 109 -4.37 -5.34 -12.59
C ALA A 109 -3.76 -6.75 -12.58
N GLY A 110 -4.02 -7.56 -13.60
CA GLY A 110 -3.44 -8.90 -13.75
C GLY A 110 -1.91 -8.88 -13.81
N VAL A 111 -1.33 -7.96 -14.59
CA VAL A 111 0.14 -7.79 -14.67
C VAL A 111 0.72 -7.46 -13.30
N TYR A 112 0.10 -6.56 -12.55
CA TYR A 112 0.58 -6.16 -11.23
C TYR A 112 0.37 -7.24 -10.16
N TYR A 113 -0.71 -8.01 -10.19
CA TYR A 113 -0.86 -9.16 -9.29
C TYR A 113 0.25 -10.20 -9.53
N MET A 114 0.55 -10.51 -10.79
CA MET A 114 1.65 -11.40 -11.14
C MET A 114 2.99 -10.84 -10.69
N ALA A 115 3.24 -9.54 -10.86
CA ALA A 115 4.46 -8.89 -10.38
C ALA A 115 4.57 -8.98 -8.85
N SER A 116 3.48 -8.76 -8.13
CA SER A 116 3.42 -8.87 -6.67
C SER A 116 3.76 -10.27 -6.17
N VAL A 117 3.22 -11.32 -6.80
CA VAL A 117 3.53 -12.72 -6.49
C VAL A 117 5.00 -13.04 -6.73
N LYS A 118 5.59 -12.55 -7.83
CA LYS A 118 7.01 -12.81 -8.19
C LYS A 118 8.02 -12.25 -7.18
N GLU A 119 7.66 -11.22 -6.43
CA GLU A 119 8.54 -10.60 -5.43
C GLU A 119 8.58 -11.37 -4.09
N ILE A 120 7.73 -12.38 -3.90
CA ILE A 120 7.64 -13.17 -2.67
C ILE A 120 8.03 -14.61 -2.91
N SER A 121 8.97 -15.12 -2.10
CA SER A 121 9.39 -16.53 -2.13
C SER A 121 8.52 -17.44 -1.27
N LYS A 122 7.83 -16.89 -0.26
CA LYS A 122 7.02 -17.64 0.71
C LYS A 122 5.58 -17.13 0.74
N PRO A 123 4.63 -17.86 0.11
CA PRO A 123 3.23 -17.41 0.00
C PRO A 123 2.57 -17.05 1.34
N HIS A 124 2.92 -17.74 2.43
CA HIS A 124 2.32 -17.52 3.76
C HIS A 124 2.70 -16.18 4.40
N GLU A 125 3.73 -15.49 3.91
CA GLU A 125 4.10 -14.16 4.42
C GLU A 125 3.15 -13.07 3.90
N PHE A 126 2.54 -13.27 2.72
CA PHE A 126 1.55 -12.36 2.15
C PHE A 126 0.74 -13.04 1.02
N VAL A 127 -0.48 -13.49 1.37
CA VAL A 127 -1.32 -14.33 0.49
C VAL A 127 -2.24 -13.55 -0.44
N PHE A 128 -2.49 -12.26 -0.18
CA PHE A 128 -3.51 -11.48 -0.89
C PHE A 128 -3.30 -11.37 -2.42
N PRO A 129 -2.07 -11.26 -2.95
CA PRO A 129 -1.85 -11.20 -4.39
C PRO A 129 -2.33 -12.44 -5.14
N TYR A 130 -2.21 -13.63 -4.52
CA TYR A 130 -2.64 -14.90 -5.11
C TYR A 130 -4.16 -14.95 -5.30
N TYR A 131 -4.93 -14.47 -4.32
CA TYR A 131 -6.37 -14.36 -4.45
C TYR A 131 -6.79 -13.32 -5.49
N GLY A 132 -6.09 -12.19 -5.55
CA GLY A 132 -6.35 -11.16 -6.56
C GLY A 132 -6.14 -11.68 -7.98
N GLN A 133 -5.07 -12.43 -8.21
CA GLN A 133 -4.78 -13.04 -9.52
C GLN A 133 -5.86 -14.02 -9.99
N LEU A 134 -6.51 -14.73 -9.07
CA LEU A 134 -7.60 -15.67 -9.40
C LEU A 134 -8.93 -14.99 -9.75
N LEU A 135 -9.07 -13.70 -9.42
CA LEU A 135 -10.30 -12.92 -9.59
C LEU A 135 -10.26 -11.98 -10.81
N ILE A 136 -9.12 -11.93 -11.52
CA ILE A 136 -8.98 -11.29 -12.83
C ILE A 136 -9.51 -12.23 -13.91
#